data_AF-H8ZWZ9-F1
#
_entry.id   AF-H8ZWZ9-F1
#
_cell.length_a   1.000
_cell.length_b   1.000
_cell.length_c   1.000
_cell.angle_alpha   90.00
_cell.angle_beta   90.00
_cell.angle_gamma   90.00
#
_symmetry.space_group_name_H-M   'P 1'
#
loop_
_entity.id
_entity.type
_entity.pdbx_description
1 polymer ?
#
loop_
_entity_poly.entity_id
_entity_poly.type
_entity_poly.pdbx_seq_one_letter_code
_entity_poly.pdbx_strand_id
1 'polypeptide(L)' 'TNEIKETLIAYDRSLLVADPRRCEPKKFGGRSARARFQKSYR' A
#
# COMPACT_ATOMS: atom_id res chain seq x y z
N THR A 1 -30.59 -12.51 -5.43
CA THR A 1 -29.47 -11.60 -5.11
C THR A 1 -28.60 -12.27 -4.07
N ASN A 2 -27.28 -12.09 -4.11
CA ASN A 2 -26.40 -12.75 -3.13
C ASN A 2 -26.29 -11.85 -1.89
N GLU A 3 -27.32 -11.89 -1.06
CA GLU A 3 -27.54 -10.97 0.07
C GLU A 3 -26.37 -10.97 1.07
N ILE A 4 -25.75 -12.13 1.31
CA ILE A 4 -24.55 -12.25 2.16
C ILE A 4 -23.36 -11.51 1.54
N LYS A 5 -23.17 -11.61 0.22
CA LYS A 5 -22.08 -10.91 -0.46
C LYS A 5 -22.31 -9.40 -0.43
N GLU A 6 -23.53 -8.95 -0.65
CA GLU A 6 -23.90 -7.53 -0.65
C GLU A 6 -23.74 -6.90 0.75
N THR A 7 -24.17 -7.60 1.80
CA THR A 7 -23.99 -7.15 3.20
C THR A 7 -22.52 -7.07 3.59
N LEU A 8 -21.71 -8.06 3.21
CA LEU A 8 -20.27 -8.06 3.50
C LEU A 8 -19.52 -6.97 2.72
N ILE A 9 -19.85 -6.73 1.45
CA ILE A 9 -19.23 -5.65 0.65
C ILE A 9 -19.59 -4.26 1.19
N ALA A 10 -20.87 -4.07 1.60
CA ALA A 10 -21.34 -2.80 2.16
C ALA A 10 -20.65 -2.47 3.49
N TYR A 11 -20.31 -3.49 4.28
CA TYR A 11 -19.55 -3.34 5.51
C TYR A 11 -18.06 -3.13 5.23
N ASP A 12 -17.38 -4.12 4.64
CA ASP A 12 -15.96 -4.04 4.29
C ASP A 12 -15.60 -4.96 3.12
N ARG A 13 -15.20 -4.34 2.00
CA ARG A 13 -14.74 -5.03 0.79
C ARG A 13 -13.48 -5.88 1.02
N SER A 14 -12.64 -5.54 1.99
CA SER A 14 -11.39 -6.25 2.28
C SER A 14 -11.62 -7.68 2.82
N LEU A 15 -12.81 -7.96 3.36
CA LEU A 15 -13.23 -9.29 3.81
C LEU A 15 -13.35 -10.31 2.67
N LEU A 16 -13.58 -9.84 1.45
CA LEU A 16 -13.80 -10.69 0.27
C LEU A 16 -12.68 -10.56 -0.77
N VAL A 17 -11.98 -9.43 -0.81
CA VAL A 17 -10.93 -9.15 -1.80
C VAL A 17 -9.67 -8.71 -1.10
N ALA A 18 -8.57 -9.42 -1.35
CA ALA A 18 -7.27 -9.09 -0.79
C ALA A 18 -6.76 -7.73 -1.31
N ASP A 19 -6.04 -7.03 -0.44
CA ASP A 19 -5.36 -5.79 -0.80
C ASP A 19 -4.09 -6.07 -1.63
N PRO A 20 -3.99 -5.54 -2.87
CA PRO A 20 -2.82 -5.79 -3.71
C PRO A 20 -1.58 -4.98 -3.30
N ARG A 21 -1.66 -4.06 -2.33
CA ARG A 21 -0.54 -3.19 -1.93
C ARG A 21 0.67 -4.01 -1.45
N ARG A 22 1.86 -3.64 -1.94
CA ARG A 22 3.14 -4.24 -1.57
C ARG A 22 4.15 -3.16 -1.19
N CYS A 23 5.09 -3.52 -0.31
CA CYS A 23 6.19 -2.63 0.07
C CYS A 23 7.09 -2.36 -1.13
N GLU A 24 7.38 -1.08 -1.39
CA GLU A 24 8.30 -0.69 -2.46
C GLU A 24 9.75 -1.06 -2.11
N PRO A 25 10.56 -1.54 -3.09
CA PRO A 25 11.96 -1.88 -2.84
C PRO A 25 12.81 -0.65 -2.54
N LYS A 26 13.86 -0.83 -1.71
CA LYS A 26 14.85 0.21 -1.42
C LYS A 26 15.72 0.50 -2.64
N LYS A 27 15.98 1.79 -2.90
CA LYS A 27 16.94 2.26 -3.91
C LYS A 27 18.19 2.83 -3.23
N PHE A 28 19.34 2.82 -3.93
CA PHE A 28 20.60 3.38 -3.40
C PHE A 28 20.49 4.88 -3.11
N GLY A 29 21.37 5.45 -2.29
CA GLY A 29 21.42 6.90 -2.06
C GLY A 29 20.35 7.43 -1.10
N GLY A 30 19.87 6.58 -0.19
CA GLY A 30 18.86 6.95 0.80
C GLY A 30 18.59 5.87 1.83
N ARG A 31 17.82 6.23 2.87
CA ARG A 31 17.47 5.31 3.97
C ARG A 31 16.32 4.38 3.59
N SER A 32 15.37 4.81 2.77
CA SER A 32 14.14 4.08 2.42
C SER A 32 13.89 4.06 0.91
N ALA A 33 12.76 3.47 0.47
CA ALA A 33 12.38 3.36 -0.95
C ALA A 33 12.36 4.72 -1.68
N ARG A 34 12.00 5.80 -0.97
CA ARG A 34 11.84 7.15 -1.55
C ARG A 34 12.76 8.21 -0.95
N ALA A 35 13.10 8.11 0.33
CA ALA A 35 13.94 9.12 0.98
C ALA A 35 15.35 9.13 0.36
N ARG A 36 15.94 10.32 0.19
CA ARG A 36 17.31 10.52 -0.28
C ARG A 36 18.16 11.16 0.81
N PHE A 37 19.46 10.93 0.77
CA PHE A 37 20.38 11.67 1.65
C PHE A 37 20.39 13.15 1.28
N GLN A 38 20.49 14.02 2.27
CA GLN A 38 20.58 15.46 2.07
C GLN A 38 21.86 15.79 1.30
N LYS A 39 21.75 16.62 0.27
CA LYS A 39 22.90 17.14 -0.47
C LYS A 39 23.42 18.39 0.24
N SER A 40 24.73 18.44 0.49
CA SER A 40 25.42 19.66 0.90
C SER A 40 25.93 20.41 -0.33
N TYR A 41 25.71 21.73 -0.34
CA TYR A 41 26.33 22.64 -1.30
C TYR A 41 27.53 23.33 -0.65
N ARG A 42 28.30 24.09 -1.44
CA ARG A 42 29.38 24.95 -0.92
C ARG A 42 28.79 26.13 -0.19
#